data_AF-A0ABC8R0N9-F1
#
_entry.id   AF-A0ABC8R0N9-F1
#
_cell.length_a   1.000
_cell.length_b   1.000
_cell.length_c   1.000
_cell.angle_alpha   90.00
_cell.angle_beta   90.00
_cell.angle_gamma   90.00
#
_symmetry.space_group_name_H-M   'P 1'
#
loop_
_entity.id
_entity.type
_entity.pdbx_description
1 polymer ?
#
loop_
_entity_poly.entity_id
_entity_poly.type
_entity_poly.pdbx_seq_one_letter_code
_entity_poly.pdbx_strand_id
1 'polypeptide(L)'
;MACTADANVVLIGNNVTLSFEDIEANFAPAVRGSGECGTLYLAEPLNACLPLTNKFGSGGGSRCSPFALIVRGGCSFEDKIKRTQTAGFKAAIVYDNEDGDLVASNDLFLNATL
;
A
#
# COMPACT_ATOMS: atom_id res chain seq x y z
N MET A 1 22.38 5.79 -13.55
CA MET A 1 21.12 6.31 -14.08
C MET A 1 20.02 5.48 -13.45
N ALA A 2 19.42 5.98 -12.36
CA ALA A 2 18.30 5.31 -11.73
C ALA A 2 17.05 5.72 -12.52
N CYS A 3 16.40 4.76 -13.18
CA CYS A 3 15.06 4.98 -13.70
C CYS A 3 14.13 4.95 -12.48
N THR A 4 13.71 6.11 -12.01
CA THR A 4 12.57 6.20 -11.09
C THR A 4 11.36 5.75 -11.88
N ALA A 5 10.79 4.61 -11.53
CA ALA A 5 9.48 4.23 -12.05
C ALA A 5 8.46 5.12 -11.33
N ASP A 6 7.81 5.98 -12.11
CA ASP A 6 6.65 6.75 -11.66
C ASP A 6 5.46 5.81 -11.78
N ALA A 7 4.95 5.32 -10.65
CA ALA A 7 3.67 4.64 -10.63
C ALA A 7 2.59 5.67 -10.23
N ASN A 8 1.32 5.30 -10.46
CA ASN A 8 0.19 6.07 -9.98
C ASN A 8 -0.76 5.13 -9.24
N VAL A 9 -1.20 5.54 -8.05
CA VAL A 9 -2.25 4.82 -7.34
C VAL A 9 -3.61 5.38 -7.72
N VAL A 10 -4.43 4.53 -8.34
CA VAL A 10 -5.78 4.89 -8.75
C VAL A 10 -6.80 4.22 -7.84
N LEU A 11 -7.48 5.01 -7.02
CA LEU A 11 -8.59 4.55 -6.19
C LEU A 11 -9.91 4.69 -6.95
N ILE A 12 -10.61 3.56 -7.11
CA ILE A 12 -11.90 3.49 -7.81
C ILE A 12 -12.96 3.07 -6.81
N GLY A 13 -13.95 3.93 -6.56
CA GLY A 13 -15.07 3.63 -5.67
C GLY A 13 -16.27 4.54 -5.93
N ASN A 14 -17.49 3.99 -5.89
CA ASN A 14 -18.76 4.74 -6.00
C ASN A 14 -18.80 5.81 -7.12
N ASN A 15 -18.39 5.46 -8.35
CA ASN A 15 -18.28 6.38 -9.51
C ASN A 15 -17.27 7.53 -9.35
N VAL A 16 -16.36 7.43 -8.37
CA VAL A 16 -15.25 8.34 -8.17
C VAL A 16 -13.96 7.61 -8.52
N THR A 17 -13.09 8.31 -9.24
CA THR A 17 -11.72 7.88 -9.53
C THR A 17 -10.78 8.97 -9.05
N LEU A 18 -9.90 8.63 -8.12
CA LEU A 18 -8.87 9.51 -7.61
C LEU A 18 -7.51 8.93 -7.97
N SER A 19 -6.58 9.80 -8.36
CA SER A 19 -5.20 9.45 -8.68
C SER A 19 -4.28 10.16 -7.70
N PHE A 20 -3.31 9.43 -7.17
CA PHE A 20 -2.30 9.93 -6.25
C PHE A 20 -0.93 9.62 -6.83
N GLU A 21 -0.03 10.60 -6.73
CA GLU A 21 1.39 10.37 -6.95
C GLU A 21 1.89 9.36 -5.92
N ASP A 22 2.92 8.60 -6.30
CA ASP A 22 3.52 7.64 -5.41
C ASP A 22 5.04 7.54 -5.61
N ILE A 23 5.70 6.95 -4.62
CA ILE A 23 7.11 6.60 -4.72
C ILE A 23 7.27 5.13 -4.37
N GLU A 24 7.79 4.40 -5.35
CA GLU A 24 8.08 2.99 -5.19
C GLU A 24 9.14 2.75 -4.11
N ALA A 25 8.92 1.73 -3.29
CA ALA A 25 9.90 1.30 -2.30
C ALA A 25 11.13 0.67 -2.98
N ASN A 26 12.32 1.25 -2.80
CA ASN A 26 13.58 0.70 -3.32
C ASN A 26 13.98 -0.66 -2.69
N PHE A 27 13.23 -1.14 -1.71
CA PHE A 27 13.40 -2.44 -1.06
C PHE A 27 12.29 -3.45 -1.46
N ALA A 28 11.50 -3.12 -2.49
CA ALA A 28 10.48 -3.98 -3.08
C ALA A 28 10.81 -4.28 -4.56
N PRO A 29 10.28 -5.38 -5.12
CA PRO A 29 10.19 -5.52 -6.58
C PRO A 29 9.43 -4.34 -7.19
N ALA A 30 9.93 -3.82 -8.31
CA ALA A 30 9.23 -2.79 -9.08
C ALA A 30 7.86 -3.31 -9.56
N VAL A 31 6.87 -2.42 -9.63
CA VAL A 31 5.56 -2.77 -10.16
C VAL A 31 5.71 -3.10 -11.64
N ARG A 32 5.05 -4.16 -12.11
CA ARG A 32 5.09 -4.52 -13.53
C ARG A 32 4.44 -3.41 -14.36
N GLY A 33 4.91 -3.18 -15.58
CA GLY A 33 4.33 -2.16 -16.47
C GLY A 33 2.83 -2.35 -16.80
N SER A 34 2.24 -3.49 -16.46
CA SER A 34 0.80 -3.73 -16.52
C SER A 34 0.01 -3.14 -15.34
N GLY A 35 0.69 -2.63 -14.31
CA GLY A 35 0.12 -2.30 -13.01
C GLY A 35 -0.27 -3.54 -12.20
N GLU A 36 -0.62 -3.32 -10.93
CA GLU A 36 -1.21 -4.34 -10.05
C GLU A 36 -2.57 -3.85 -9.54
N CYS A 37 -3.59 -4.70 -9.62
CA CYS A 37 -4.96 -4.36 -9.24
C CYS A 37 -5.40 -5.19 -8.04
N GLY A 38 -5.99 -4.52 -7.04
CA GLY A 38 -6.35 -5.15 -5.79
C GLY A 38 -7.52 -4.47 -5.09
N THR A 39 -8.06 -5.15 -4.09
CA THR A 39 -9.04 -4.57 -3.17
C THR A 39 -8.28 -3.94 -2.01
N LEU A 40 -8.53 -2.65 -1.78
CA LEU A 40 -7.93 -1.91 -0.68
C LEU A 40 -8.66 -2.22 0.64
N TYR A 41 -7.91 -2.59 1.67
CA TYR A 41 -8.40 -2.78 3.02
C TYR A 41 -7.63 -1.90 3.99
N LEU A 42 -8.36 -1.30 4.93
CA LEU A 42 -7.75 -0.51 5.99
C LEU A 42 -7.03 -1.43 6.99
N ALA A 43 -5.76 -1.17 7.29
CA ALA A 43 -4.97 -1.97 8.22
C ALA A 43 -5.53 -1.91 9.66
N GLU A 44 -5.54 -3.05 10.34
CA GLU A 44 -5.88 -3.20 11.76
C GLU A 44 -4.73 -3.93 12.48
N PRO A 45 -3.92 -3.25 13.30
CA PRO A 45 -3.97 -1.81 13.63
C PRO A 45 -3.50 -0.92 12.46
N LEU A 46 -4.01 0.32 12.43
CA LEU A 46 -3.76 1.29 11.33
C LEU A 46 -2.28 1.52 11.02
N ASN A 47 -1.42 1.46 12.03
CA ASN A 47 0.01 1.71 11.88
C ASN A 47 0.80 0.47 11.47
N ALA A 48 0.19 -0.72 11.39
CA ALA A 48 0.83 -2.01 11.12
C ALA A 48 2.11 -2.26 11.96
N CYS A 49 2.17 -1.71 13.17
CA CYS A 49 3.32 -1.89 14.07
C CYS A 49 3.19 -3.15 14.94
N LEU A 50 1.99 -3.72 14.98
CA LEU A 50 1.70 -5.03 15.56
C LEU A 50 1.17 -5.96 14.46
N PRO A 51 1.13 -7.29 14.70
CA PRO A 51 0.54 -8.23 13.76
C PRO A 51 -0.87 -7.81 13.35
N LEU A 52 -1.13 -7.77 12.04
CA LEU A 52 -2.44 -7.35 11.55
C LEU A 52 -3.50 -8.41 11.86
N THR A 53 -4.64 -7.96 12.35
CA THR A 53 -5.80 -8.80 12.70
C THR A 53 -6.89 -8.76 11.64
N ASN A 54 -6.65 -8.07 10.53
CA ASN A 54 -7.57 -7.96 9.43
C ASN A 54 -8.09 -9.33 8.99
N LYS A 55 -9.41 -9.42 8.84
CA LYS A 55 -10.06 -10.59 8.26
C LYS A 55 -10.54 -10.24 6.87
N PHE A 56 -9.82 -10.69 5.85
CA PHE A 56 -10.36 -10.70 4.49
C PHE A 56 -11.27 -11.91 4.39
N GLY A 57 -12.58 -11.67 4.28
CA GLY A 57 -13.54 -12.75 4.14
C GLY A 57 -13.22 -13.56 2.89
N SER A 58 -13.01 -14.87 3.05
CA SER A 58 -13.03 -15.83 1.93
C SER A 58 -14.42 -15.95 1.27
N GLY A 59 -15.38 -15.12 1.69
CA GLY A 59 -16.77 -15.13 1.26
C GLY A 59 -17.04 -14.10 0.18
N GLY A 60 -17.17 -14.58 -1.05
CA GLY A 60 -17.97 -13.93 -2.09
C GLY A 60 -17.22 -13.01 -3.05
N GLY A 61 -16.57 -13.59 -4.05
CA GLY A 61 -16.50 -13.00 -5.40
C GLY A 61 -15.32 -12.10 -5.76
N SER A 62 -14.58 -11.53 -4.81
CA SER A 62 -13.40 -10.72 -5.17
C SER A 62 -12.18 -11.61 -5.41
N ARG A 63 -11.92 -11.92 -6.68
CA ARG A 63 -10.66 -12.53 -7.16
C ARG A 63 -9.46 -11.57 -7.09
N CYS A 64 -9.66 -10.36 -6.59
CA CYS A 64 -8.66 -9.31 -6.54
C CYS A 64 -7.72 -9.51 -5.35
N SER A 65 -6.44 -9.21 -5.55
CA SER A 65 -5.43 -9.32 -4.51
C SER A 65 -5.70 -8.33 -3.37
N PRO A 66 -5.57 -8.74 -2.09
CA PRO A 66 -5.78 -7.84 -0.97
C PRO A 66 -4.61 -6.87 -0.82
N PHE A 67 -4.90 -5.57 -0.80
CA PHE A 67 -3.93 -4.49 -0.57
C PHE A 67 -4.21 -3.82 0.79
N ALA A 68 -3.18 -3.53 1.56
CA ALA A 68 -3.30 -2.87 2.87
C ALA A 68 -3.13 -1.36 2.76
N LEU A 69 -3.97 -0.58 3.45
CA LEU A 69 -3.80 0.85 3.64
C LEU A 69 -3.34 1.12 5.09
N ILE A 70 -2.15 1.68 5.25
CA ILE A 70 -1.43 1.82 6.52
C ILE A 70 -1.09 3.29 6.75
N VAL A 71 -1.26 3.79 7.97
CA VAL A 71 -0.86 5.16 8.32
C VAL A 71 0.64 5.27 8.59
N ARG A 72 1.24 6.39 8.22
CA ARG A 72 2.61 6.76 8.58
C ARG A 72 2.78 6.84 10.12
N GLY A 73 4.00 6.57 10.59
CA GLY A 73 4.37 6.72 12.01
C GLY A 73 4.30 5.45 12.86
N GLY A 74 4.76 5.54 14.11
CA GLY A 74 4.79 4.45 15.08
C GLY A 74 5.96 3.47 14.96
N CYS A 75 6.33 3.05 13.75
CA CYS A 75 7.44 2.12 13.47
C CYS A 75 7.99 2.33 12.05
N SER A 76 9.09 1.64 11.69
CA SER A 76 9.74 1.78 10.39
C SER A 76 8.90 1.22 9.23
N PHE A 77 9.16 1.68 8.00
CA PHE A 77 8.48 1.19 6.80
C PHE A 77 8.69 -0.31 6.60
N GLU A 78 9.91 -0.81 6.77
CA GLU A 78 10.21 -2.25 6.65
C GLU A 78 9.34 -3.09 7.58
N ASP A 79 9.18 -2.63 8.82
CA ASP A 79 8.40 -3.28 9.85
C ASP A 79 6.92 -3.38 9.46
N LYS A 80 6.37 -2.30 8.91
CA LYS A 80 5.01 -2.26 8.37
C LYS A 80 4.85 -3.27 7.23
N ILE A 81 5.77 -3.27 6.27
CA ILE A 81 5.73 -4.16 5.12
C ILE A 81 5.85 -5.63 5.55
N LYS A 82 6.82 -5.97 6.40
CA LYS A 82 7.03 -7.36 6.87
C LYS A 82 5.78 -7.91 7.55
N ARG A 83 5.12 -7.11 8.38
CA ARG A 83 3.88 -7.52 9.06
C ARG A 83 2.72 -7.64 8.08
N THR A 84 2.65 -6.76 7.09
CA THR A 84 1.64 -6.79 6.02
C THR A 84 1.76 -8.04 5.16
N GLN A 85 2.98 -8.39 4.78
CA GLN A 85 3.30 -9.64 4.09
C GLN A 85 2.92 -10.86 4.92
N THR A 86 3.24 -10.86 6.21
CA THR A 86 2.90 -11.96 7.13
C THR A 86 1.39 -12.13 7.28
N ALA A 87 0.63 -11.06 7.14
CA ALA A 87 -0.84 -11.07 7.18
C ALA A 87 -1.49 -11.50 5.85
N GLY A 88 -0.71 -11.79 4.80
CA GLY A 88 -1.21 -12.33 3.53
C GLY A 88 -1.68 -11.28 2.53
N PHE A 89 -1.34 -10.01 2.75
CA PHE A 89 -1.55 -8.97 1.76
C PHE A 89 -0.56 -9.08 0.59
N LYS A 90 -1.01 -8.73 -0.61
CA LYS A 90 -0.18 -8.72 -1.83
C LYS A 90 0.60 -7.42 -1.98
N ALA A 91 0.00 -6.32 -1.55
CA ALA A 91 0.64 -5.02 -1.52
C ALA A 91 0.29 -4.26 -0.24
N ALA A 92 1.18 -3.35 0.16
CA ALA A 92 0.91 -2.35 1.17
C ALA A 92 0.96 -0.98 0.52
N ILE A 93 0.18 -0.05 1.05
CA ILE A 93 0.16 1.38 0.74
C ILE A 93 0.30 2.10 2.07
N VAL A 94 1.35 2.88 2.24
CA VAL A 94 1.50 3.74 3.42
C VAL A 94 1.12 5.16 3.04
N TYR A 95 0.12 5.73 3.70
CA TYR A 95 -0.30 7.12 3.47
C TYR A 95 0.18 8.02 4.61
N ASP A 96 0.46 9.28 4.26
CA ASP A 96 0.79 10.31 5.24
C ASP A 96 -0.48 10.98 5.80
N ASN A 97 -0.44 11.36 7.08
CA ASN A 97 -1.57 11.90 7.82
C ASN A 97 -1.27 13.25 8.50
N GLU A 98 -0.18 13.93 8.14
CA GLU A 98 0.17 15.26 8.63
C GLU A 98 0.02 16.33 7.53
N ASP A 99 -0.54 17.49 7.88
CA ASP A 99 -0.61 18.68 7.01
C ASP A 99 0.76 19.40 7.03
N GLY A 100 1.58 19.24 5.98
CA GLY A 100 2.90 19.85 5.88
C GLY A 100 3.55 19.72 4.50
N ASP A 101 4.59 20.53 4.25
CA ASP A 101 5.34 20.52 2.99
C ASP A 101 6.06 19.18 2.82
N LEU A 102 6.00 18.64 1.60
CA LEU A 102 6.12 17.22 1.31
C LEU A 102 7.60 16.82 1.29
N VAL A 103 8.21 16.72 2.45
CA VAL A 103 9.63 16.32 2.60
C VAL A 103 9.73 14.82 2.31
N ALA A 104 9.90 14.43 1.04
CA ALA A 104 9.81 13.03 0.60
C ALA A 104 8.56 12.34 1.17
N SER A 105 7.45 13.08 1.08
CA SER A 105 6.20 12.82 1.77
C SER A 105 5.05 13.08 0.80
N ASN A 106 5.03 12.38 -0.33
CA ASN A 106 3.88 12.24 -1.22
C ASN A 106 3.74 10.78 -1.67
N ASP A 107 4.29 9.88 -0.87
CA ASP A 107 4.72 8.59 -1.35
C ASP A 107 3.73 7.56 -0.84
N LEU A 108 2.77 7.14 -1.66
CA LEU A 108 2.17 5.83 -1.45
C LEU A 108 3.28 4.79 -1.64
N PHE A 109 3.84 4.29 -0.55
CA PHE A 109 4.80 3.21 -0.63
C PHE A 109 4.09 1.93 -1.07
N LEU A 110 4.08 1.65 -2.38
CA LEU A 110 3.65 0.36 -2.90
C LEU A 110 4.78 -0.66 -2.71
N ASN A 111 4.59 -1.61 -1.79
CA ASN A 111 5.43 -2.79 -1.73
C ASN A 111 4.62 -4.00 -2.22
N ALA A 112 4.73 -4.30 -3.52
CA ALA A 112 4.15 -5.50 -4.09
C ALA A 112 5.09 -6.68 -3.82
N THR A 113 4.59 -7.70 -3.12
CA THR A 113 5.36 -8.93 -2.90
C THR A 113 4.85 -10.04 -3.82
N LEU A 114 5.80 -10.87 -4.29
CA LEU A 114 5.67 -11.94 -5.31
C LEU A 114 4.36 -12.75 -5.29
#